data_AF-A0A8T7GWL2-F1
#
_entry.id   AF-A0A8T7GWL2-F1
#
_cell.length_a   1.000
_cell.length_b   1.000
_cell.length_c   1.000
_cell.angle_alpha   90.00
_cell.angle_beta   90.00
_cell.angle_gamma   90.00
#
_symmetry.space_group_name_H-M   'P 1'
#
loop_
_entity.id
_entity.type
_entity.pdbx_description
1 polymer ?
#
loop_
_entity_poly.entity_id
_entity_poly.type
_entity_poly.pdbx_seq_one_letter_code
_entity_poly.pdbx_strand_id
1 'polypeptide(L)'
;MFDWVLLVILVILVNFLPGIHANLLAILLAPFFSVEQLAFALGLHFILSILPSILYSVSQEVAAAPLINRLAQKDAYSTTYVFVMSAFIAALAALLFPPDYQALYHFLRPYLFYIVLFIATYHFLSLNGKGIFLLSGLWGYYALHEDRMFSLFSGLFAIPYLLFYKPATLSFSRSSPSLHPSPIITGIILGMFSLLLPGVSPPSVISTLVPIYTNYHFLSYYSAIASTQYILAIDNYLQTNKLRNAYVEYIPSYSAKYFLILGIVVGGFLVFFLLPHLPTIPESARWPLLVLILSTSFLLEGIMGLFSLLISSVIGITAARIGASPSSMLGIIILPTLILLARQLG
;
A
#
# COMPACT_ATOMS: atom_id res chain seq x y z
N MET A 1 0.18 -29.79 3.36
CA MET A 1 1.60 -29.32 3.37
C MET A 1 1.99 -28.77 2.00
N PHE A 2 1.72 -29.48 0.90
CA PHE A 2 1.98 -29.01 -0.46
C PHE A 2 1.38 -27.63 -0.77
N ASP A 3 0.12 -27.40 -0.38
CA ASP A 3 -0.58 -26.13 -0.65
C ASP A 3 0.08 -24.91 0.01
N TRP A 4 0.67 -25.08 1.20
CA TRP A 4 1.36 -23.99 1.91
C TRP A 4 2.68 -23.61 1.22
N VAL A 5 3.43 -24.60 0.72
CA VAL A 5 4.66 -24.34 -0.03
C VAL A 5 4.34 -23.66 -1.35
N LEU A 6 3.33 -24.16 -2.07
CA LEU A 6 2.85 -23.56 -3.32
C LEU A 6 2.41 -22.10 -3.08
N LEU A 7 1.67 -21.85 -2.01
CA LEU A 7 1.21 -20.52 -1.63
C LEU A 7 2.38 -19.55 -1.38
N VAL A 8 3.39 -19.97 -0.63
CA VAL A 8 4.60 -19.15 -0.38
C VAL A 8 5.30 -18.83 -1.69
N ILE A 9 5.50 -19.81 -2.57
CA ILE A 9 6.13 -19.61 -3.88
C ILE A 9 5.32 -18.61 -4.71
N LEU A 10 4.00 -18.79 -4.77
CA LEU A 10 3.12 -17.91 -5.53
C LEU A 10 3.17 -16.48 -5.00
N VAL A 11 3.12 -16.29 -3.69
CA VAL A 11 3.18 -14.95 -3.09
C VAL A 11 4.54 -14.29 -3.35
N ILE A 12 5.64 -15.03 -3.31
CA ILE A 12 6.96 -14.51 -3.70
C ILE A 12 6.93 -14.02 -5.15
N LEU A 13 6.48 -14.87 -6.08
CA LEU A 13 6.42 -14.52 -7.51
C LEU A 13 5.53 -13.29 -7.76
N VAL A 14 4.35 -13.26 -7.14
CA VAL A 14 3.40 -12.16 -7.29
C VAL A 14 3.94 -10.83 -6.75
N ASN A 15 4.77 -10.84 -5.69
CA ASN A 15 5.38 -9.61 -5.19
C ASN A 15 6.36 -8.96 -6.17
N PHE A 16 6.93 -9.73 -7.10
CA PHE A 16 7.75 -9.18 -8.18
C PHE A 16 6.93 -8.61 -9.33
N LEU A 17 5.61 -8.80 -9.33
CA LEU A 17 4.71 -8.27 -10.33
C LEU A 17 4.19 -6.88 -9.89
N PRO A 18 4.56 -5.81 -10.60
CA PRO A 18 4.11 -4.46 -10.28
C PRO A 18 2.58 -4.34 -10.42
N GLY A 19 1.93 -3.68 -9.48
CA GLY A 19 0.48 -3.40 -9.52
C GLY A 19 -0.41 -4.44 -8.86
N ILE A 20 0.11 -5.60 -8.44
CA ILE A 20 -0.68 -6.57 -7.66
C ILE A 20 -0.73 -6.17 -6.18
N HIS A 21 -1.73 -5.35 -5.84
CA HIS A 21 -2.03 -4.97 -4.46
C HIS A 21 -2.69 -6.12 -3.68
N ALA A 22 -2.67 -6.06 -2.34
CA ALA A 22 -3.29 -7.06 -1.46
C ALA A 22 -4.76 -7.35 -1.76
N ASN A 23 -5.53 -6.34 -2.20
CA ASN A 23 -6.93 -6.51 -2.60
C ASN A 23 -7.06 -7.45 -3.81
N LEU A 24 -6.26 -7.24 -4.85
CA LEU A 24 -6.28 -8.08 -6.05
C LEU A 24 -5.75 -9.48 -5.72
N LEU A 25 -4.69 -9.57 -4.90
CA LEU A 25 -4.19 -10.86 -4.43
C LEU A 25 -5.28 -11.67 -3.72
N ALA A 26 -6.06 -11.02 -2.85
CA ALA A 26 -7.16 -11.66 -2.14
C ALA A 26 -8.21 -12.22 -3.09
N ILE A 27 -8.65 -11.40 -4.07
CA ILE A 27 -9.61 -11.80 -5.10
C ILE A 27 -9.12 -13.02 -5.90
N LEU A 28 -7.85 -13.00 -6.33
CA LEU A 28 -7.30 -14.06 -7.17
C LEU A 28 -7.08 -15.38 -6.42
N LEU A 29 -6.77 -15.32 -5.12
CA LEU A 29 -6.45 -16.50 -4.32
C LEU A 29 -7.65 -17.06 -3.54
N ALA A 30 -8.66 -16.25 -3.22
CA ALA A 30 -9.83 -16.69 -2.46
C ALA A 30 -10.53 -17.94 -3.02
N PRO A 31 -10.65 -18.16 -4.36
CA PRO A 31 -11.27 -19.38 -4.88
C PRO A 31 -10.48 -20.68 -4.60
N PHE A 32 -9.19 -20.57 -4.29
CA PHE A 32 -8.28 -21.71 -4.23
C PHE A 32 -7.78 -22.04 -2.83
N PHE A 33 -7.91 -21.11 -1.88
CA PHE A 33 -7.31 -21.20 -0.56
C PHE A 33 -8.32 -20.89 0.55
N SER A 34 -8.13 -21.52 1.71
CA SER A 34 -8.92 -21.21 2.93
C SER A 34 -8.67 -19.79 3.43
N VAL A 35 -9.56 -19.29 4.29
CA VAL A 35 -9.44 -17.97 4.93
C VAL A 35 -8.10 -17.81 5.67
N GLU A 36 -7.67 -18.84 6.39
CA GLU A 36 -6.40 -18.86 7.13
C GLU A 36 -5.20 -18.80 6.20
N GLN A 37 -5.22 -19.57 5.11
CA GLN A 37 -4.17 -19.54 4.08
C GLN A 37 -4.12 -18.17 3.40
N LEU A 38 -5.28 -17.61 3.05
CA LEU A 38 -5.36 -16.31 2.41
C LEU A 38 -4.84 -15.20 3.32
N ALA A 39 -5.22 -15.22 4.61
CA ALA A 39 -4.72 -14.30 5.62
C ALA A 39 -3.19 -14.39 5.78
N PHE A 40 -2.65 -15.62 5.83
CA PHE A 40 -1.21 -15.84 5.82
C PHE A 40 -0.54 -15.27 4.56
N ALA A 41 -1.11 -15.52 3.37
CA ALA A 41 -0.59 -15.01 2.11
C ALA A 41 -0.57 -13.48 2.06
N LEU A 42 -1.60 -12.82 2.60
CA LEU A 42 -1.68 -11.36 2.67
C LEU A 42 -0.64 -10.76 3.62
N GLY A 43 -0.40 -11.39 4.77
CA GLY A 43 0.64 -10.95 5.71
C GLY A 43 2.04 -11.14 5.13
N LEU A 44 2.26 -12.27 4.45
CA LEU A 44 3.48 -12.56 3.71
C LEU A 44 3.69 -11.55 2.57
N HIS A 45 2.64 -11.24 1.81
CA HIS A 45 2.66 -10.29 0.72
C HIS A 45 3.01 -8.88 1.20
N PHE A 46 2.40 -8.42 2.29
CA PHE A 46 2.69 -7.10 2.86
C PHE A 46 4.19 -6.91 3.12
N ILE A 47 4.84 -7.88 3.78
CA ILE A 47 6.28 -7.77 4.07
C ILE A 47 7.13 -7.93 2.81
N LEU A 48 6.84 -8.92 1.96
CA LEU A 48 7.60 -9.12 0.72
C LEU A 48 7.51 -7.94 -0.25
N SER A 49 6.46 -7.10 -0.15
CA SER A 49 6.32 -5.89 -0.97
C SER A 49 7.44 -4.87 -0.78
N ILE A 50 8.25 -4.99 0.28
CA ILE A 50 9.47 -4.17 0.43
C ILE A 50 10.55 -4.57 -0.58
N LEU A 51 10.61 -5.82 -1.04
CA LEU A 51 11.62 -6.28 -2.00
C LEU A 51 11.58 -5.52 -3.31
N PRO A 52 10.44 -5.40 -4.02
CA PRO A 52 10.39 -4.56 -5.22
C PRO A 52 10.67 -3.09 -4.87
N SER A 53 10.36 -2.63 -3.65
CA SER A 53 10.60 -1.25 -3.22
C SER A 53 12.09 -0.98 -3.08
N ILE A 54 12.84 -1.96 -2.58
CA ILE A 54 14.30 -1.90 -2.44
C ILE A 54 14.97 -2.06 -3.80
N LEU A 55 14.61 -3.10 -4.55
CA LEU A 55 15.31 -3.50 -5.77
C LEU A 55 14.99 -2.57 -6.93
N TYR A 56 13.72 -2.16 -7.03
CA TYR A 56 13.24 -1.37 -8.14
C TYR A 56 12.99 0.06 -7.69
N SER A 57 12.46 0.32 -6.49
CA SER A 57 11.66 1.53 -6.20
C SER A 57 10.23 1.41 -6.76
N VAL A 58 9.79 0.17 -7.01
CA VAL A 58 8.37 -0.16 -7.16
C VAL A 58 7.85 -0.60 -5.82
N SER A 59 6.81 0.03 -5.31
CA SER A 59 6.06 -0.55 -4.20
C SER A 59 4.60 -0.60 -4.57
N GLN A 60 3.86 -1.54 -3.97
CA GLN A 60 2.40 -1.51 -4.02
C GLN A 60 1.85 -0.21 -3.39
N GLU A 61 2.60 0.40 -2.46
CA GLU A 61 2.29 1.69 -1.86
C GLU A 61 3.19 2.82 -2.35
N VAL A 62 2.93 3.19 -3.59
CA VAL A 62 3.84 3.89 -4.53
C VAL A 62 4.47 5.18 -3.99
N ALA A 63 3.85 5.82 -3.01
CA ALA A 63 4.37 7.04 -2.41
C ALA A 63 5.59 6.82 -1.49
N ALA A 64 5.75 5.64 -0.88
CA ALA A 64 6.90 5.35 -0.01
C ALA A 64 8.09 4.69 -0.76
N ALA A 65 7.83 4.06 -1.91
CA ALA A 65 8.84 3.36 -2.71
C ALA A 65 10.13 4.17 -2.97
N PRO A 66 10.06 5.45 -3.42
CA PRO A 66 11.25 6.24 -3.71
C PRO A 66 12.13 6.48 -2.49
N LEU A 67 11.51 6.65 -1.32
CA LEU A 67 12.24 6.80 -0.08
C LEU A 67 12.90 5.48 0.33
N ILE A 68 12.16 4.36 0.28
CA ILE A 68 12.66 3.03 0.62
C ILE A 68 13.87 2.69 -0.26
N ASN A 69 13.76 2.87 -1.58
CA ASN A 69 14.87 2.61 -2.49
C ASN A 69 16.10 3.47 -2.19
N ARG A 70 15.91 4.78 -1.99
CA ARG A 70 17.02 5.69 -1.66
C ARG A 70 17.70 5.36 -0.33
N LEU A 71 16.95 4.89 0.66
CA LEU A 71 17.53 4.40 1.91
C LEU A 71 18.28 3.08 1.69
N ALA A 72 17.71 2.17 0.90
CA ALA A 72 18.33 0.88 0.61
C ALA A 72 19.61 0.98 -0.25
N GLN A 73 19.72 2.00 -1.10
CA GLN A 73 20.97 2.34 -1.79
C GLN A 73 22.09 2.72 -0.82
N LYS A 74 21.74 3.30 0.34
CA LYS A 74 22.72 3.62 1.40
C LYS A 74 23.00 2.39 2.28
N ASP A 75 21.94 1.72 2.70
CA ASP A 75 21.98 0.51 3.51
C ASP A 75 20.67 -0.28 3.39
N ALA A 76 20.68 -1.31 2.54
CA ALA A 76 19.54 -2.18 2.29
C ALA A 76 19.15 -2.98 3.54
N TYR A 77 20.13 -3.43 4.33
CA TYR A 77 19.87 -4.21 5.54
C TYR A 77 19.18 -3.36 6.62
N SER A 78 19.70 -2.15 6.89
CA SER A 78 19.07 -1.20 7.82
C SER A 78 17.64 -0.87 7.42
N THR A 79 17.43 -0.61 6.12
CA THR A 79 16.11 -0.24 5.58
C THR A 79 15.10 -1.37 5.79
N THR A 80 15.49 -2.60 5.43
CA THR A 80 14.68 -3.80 5.67
C THR A 80 14.40 -4.00 7.16
N TYR A 81 15.42 -3.88 8.00
CA TYR A 81 15.30 -4.08 9.44
C TYR A 81 14.32 -3.11 10.09
N VAL A 82 14.44 -1.82 9.78
CA VAL A 82 13.52 -0.80 10.30
C VAL A 82 12.08 -1.08 9.88
N PHE A 83 11.86 -1.41 8.61
CA PHE A 83 10.53 -1.71 8.10
C PHE A 83 9.92 -2.96 8.75
N VAL A 84 10.63 -4.09 8.71
CA VAL A 84 10.14 -5.38 9.21
C VAL A 84 9.89 -5.33 10.71
N MET A 85 10.82 -4.77 11.49
CA MET A 85 10.67 -4.70 12.94
C MET A 85 9.56 -3.75 13.37
N SER A 86 9.45 -2.58 12.73
CA SER A 86 8.38 -1.62 13.04
C SER A 86 7.00 -2.20 12.67
N ALA A 87 6.89 -2.88 11.52
CA ALA A 87 5.68 -3.61 11.13
C ALA A 87 5.33 -4.71 12.14
N PHE A 88 6.29 -5.56 12.53
CA PHE A 88 6.07 -6.65 13.48
C PHE A 88 5.60 -6.13 14.85
N ILE A 89 6.29 -5.14 15.42
CA ILE A 89 5.91 -4.53 16.71
C ILE A 89 4.49 -3.93 16.61
N ALA A 90 4.19 -3.24 15.51
CA ALA A 90 2.87 -2.66 15.29
C ALA A 90 1.77 -3.71 15.13
N ALA A 91 2.04 -4.81 14.41
CA ALA A 91 1.10 -5.93 14.27
C ALA A 91 0.75 -6.56 15.62
N LEU A 92 1.75 -6.77 16.48
CA LEU A 92 1.54 -7.29 17.83
C LEU A 92 0.74 -6.31 18.70
N ALA A 93 1.10 -5.03 18.68
CA ALA A 93 0.36 -4.01 19.43
C ALA A 93 -1.10 -3.90 18.95
N ALA A 94 -1.32 -3.92 17.64
CA ALA A 94 -2.65 -3.91 17.04
C ALA A 94 -3.48 -5.14 17.46
N LEU A 95 -2.87 -6.32 17.55
CA LEU A 95 -3.56 -7.52 18.04
C LEU A 95 -3.97 -7.40 19.52
N LEU A 96 -3.09 -6.84 20.35
CA LEU A 96 -3.29 -6.75 21.80
C LEU A 96 -4.25 -5.63 22.20
N PHE A 97 -4.32 -4.56 21.41
CA PHE A 97 -5.08 -3.35 21.74
C PHE A 97 -6.03 -2.95 20.60
N PRO A 98 -6.97 -3.81 20.17
CA PRO A 98 -7.95 -3.42 19.16
C PRO A 98 -8.91 -2.37 19.74
N PRO A 99 -9.14 -1.24 19.05
CA PRO A 99 -10.12 -0.26 19.50
C PRO A 99 -11.56 -0.73 19.24
N ASP A 100 -12.52 -0.11 19.93
CA ASP A 100 -13.95 -0.25 19.62
C ASP A 100 -14.28 0.62 18.39
N TYR A 101 -14.17 0.01 17.20
CA TYR A 101 -14.47 0.67 15.93
C TYR A 101 -15.94 1.05 15.79
N GLN A 102 -16.85 0.31 16.42
CA GLN A 102 -18.28 0.65 16.36
C GLN A 102 -18.56 1.95 17.09
N ALA A 103 -18.06 2.09 18.32
CA ALA A 103 -18.19 3.32 19.11
C ALA A 103 -17.48 4.50 18.44
N LEU A 104 -16.22 4.31 18.02
CA LEU A 104 -15.45 5.35 17.35
C LEU A 104 -16.09 5.79 16.03
N TYR A 105 -16.61 4.86 15.23
CA TYR A 105 -17.29 5.19 13.98
C TYR A 105 -18.56 6.00 14.21
N HIS A 106 -19.40 5.61 15.17
CA HIS A 106 -20.61 6.37 15.51
C HIS A 106 -20.28 7.79 15.97
N PHE A 107 -19.23 7.93 16.78
CA PHE A 107 -18.76 9.23 17.24
C PHE A 107 -18.20 10.10 16.10
N LEU A 108 -17.38 9.53 15.21
CA LEU A 108 -16.73 10.29 14.14
C LEU A 108 -17.60 10.54 12.92
N ARG A 109 -18.62 9.70 12.67
CA ARG A 109 -19.46 9.76 11.45
C ARG A 109 -19.98 11.17 11.11
N PRO A 110 -20.48 11.99 12.06
CA PRO A 110 -20.94 13.35 11.76
C PRO A 110 -19.83 14.29 11.28
N TYR A 111 -18.58 13.99 11.63
CA TYR A 111 -17.41 14.83 11.37
C TYR A 111 -16.56 14.35 10.20
N LEU A 112 -16.83 13.16 9.64
CA LEU A 112 -15.98 12.54 8.62
C LEU A 112 -15.74 13.45 7.40
N PHE A 113 -16.78 14.16 6.91
CA PHE A 113 -16.61 15.10 5.81
C PHE A 113 -15.57 16.18 6.14
N TYR A 114 -15.71 16.83 7.30
CA TYR A 114 -14.80 17.91 7.70
C TYR A 114 -13.38 17.43 7.95
N ILE A 115 -13.22 16.24 8.56
CA ILE A 115 -11.90 15.64 8.82
C ILE A 115 -11.21 15.31 7.49
N VAL A 116 -11.90 14.63 6.57
CA VAL A 116 -11.35 14.28 5.26
C VAL A 116 -11.07 15.54 4.44
N LEU A 117 -11.94 16.54 4.50
CA LEU A 117 -11.73 17.83 3.83
C LEU A 117 -10.48 18.53 4.36
N PHE A 118 -10.30 18.60 5.67
CA PHE A 118 -9.11 19.20 6.28
C PHE A 118 -7.83 18.50 5.81
N ILE A 119 -7.79 17.16 5.88
CA ILE A 119 -6.64 16.36 5.43
C ILE A 119 -6.40 16.58 3.93
N ALA A 120 -7.45 16.55 3.11
CA ALA A 120 -7.35 16.76 1.67
C ALA A 120 -6.83 18.16 1.32
N THR A 121 -7.31 19.20 2.01
CA THR A 121 -6.86 20.58 1.82
C THR A 121 -5.41 20.75 2.26
N TYR A 122 -5.05 20.25 3.45
CA TYR A 122 -3.67 20.27 3.93
C TYR A 122 -2.72 19.59 2.93
N HIS A 123 -3.10 18.39 2.50
CA HIS A 123 -2.36 17.62 1.50
C HIS A 123 -2.24 18.43 0.20
N PHE A 124 -3.35 18.88 -0.38
CA PHE A 124 -3.37 19.66 -1.61
C PHE A 124 -2.47 20.90 -1.57
N LEU A 125 -2.49 21.65 -0.48
CA LEU A 125 -1.66 22.83 -0.31
C LEU A 125 -0.17 22.49 -0.28
N SER A 126 0.20 21.37 0.36
CA SER A 126 1.59 20.89 0.44
C SER A 126 2.16 20.33 -0.88
N LEU A 127 1.30 20.02 -1.87
CA LEU A 127 1.73 19.37 -3.11
C LEU A 127 2.37 20.34 -4.12
N ASN A 128 3.52 19.89 -4.64
CA ASN A 128 4.09 20.33 -5.91
C ASN A 128 3.49 19.46 -7.03
N GLY A 129 2.34 19.88 -7.57
CA GLY A 129 1.58 19.08 -8.56
C GLY A 129 0.06 19.16 -8.42
N LYS A 130 -0.47 20.29 -7.96
CA LYS A 130 -1.91 20.53 -7.73
C LYS A 130 -2.77 20.19 -8.95
N GLY A 131 -2.30 20.50 -10.16
CA GLY A 131 -2.99 20.13 -11.41
C GLY A 131 -3.13 18.62 -11.59
N ILE A 132 -2.09 17.83 -11.28
CA ILE A 132 -2.14 16.36 -11.32
C ILE A 132 -3.13 15.84 -10.29
N PHE A 133 -3.21 16.46 -9.10
CA PHE A 133 -4.20 16.09 -8.08
C PHE A 133 -5.63 16.28 -8.57
N LEU A 134 -5.93 17.42 -9.19
CA LEU A 134 -7.26 17.67 -9.75
C LEU A 134 -7.57 16.74 -10.94
N LEU A 135 -6.64 16.58 -11.88
CA LEU A 135 -6.82 15.71 -13.05
C LEU A 135 -7.00 14.24 -12.65
N SER A 136 -6.17 13.74 -11.75
CA SER A 136 -6.32 12.39 -11.21
C SER A 136 -7.66 12.25 -10.50
N GLY A 137 -8.05 13.17 -9.62
CA GLY A 137 -9.32 13.04 -8.91
C GLY A 137 -10.57 13.14 -9.79
N LEU A 138 -10.54 13.96 -10.85
CA LEU A 138 -11.59 13.95 -11.88
C LEU A 138 -11.67 12.59 -12.57
N TRP A 139 -10.53 12.04 -12.99
CA TRP A 139 -10.49 10.73 -13.62
C TRP A 139 -10.98 9.62 -12.68
N GLY A 140 -10.62 9.70 -11.40
CA GLY A 140 -11.01 8.74 -10.37
C GLY A 140 -12.49 8.72 -10.10
N TYR A 141 -13.15 9.89 -10.17
CA TYR A 141 -14.60 9.98 -10.02
C TYR A 141 -15.32 9.12 -11.07
N TYR A 142 -14.83 9.10 -12.31
CA TYR A 142 -15.37 8.24 -13.37
C TYR A 142 -14.90 6.80 -13.24
N ALA A 143 -13.59 6.56 -13.10
CA ALA A 143 -13.02 5.21 -13.15
C ALA A 143 -13.41 4.32 -11.96
N LEU A 144 -13.54 4.88 -10.76
CA LEU A 144 -13.94 4.13 -9.56
C LEU A 144 -15.43 3.77 -9.57
N HIS A 145 -16.27 4.53 -10.27
CA HIS A 145 -17.69 4.19 -10.42
C HIS A 145 -17.89 2.89 -11.24
N GLU A 146 -16.93 2.60 -12.11
CA GLU A 146 -16.94 1.48 -13.05
C GLU A 146 -16.03 0.32 -12.60
N ASP A 147 -15.56 0.35 -11.35
CA ASP A 147 -14.67 -0.64 -10.72
C ASP A 147 -13.36 -0.93 -11.49
N ARG A 148 -12.78 0.09 -12.14
CA ARG A 148 -11.56 -0.04 -12.97
C ARG A 148 -10.27 0.17 -12.19
N MET A 149 -10.21 -0.40 -10.99
CA MET A 149 -9.14 -0.08 -10.02
C MET A 149 -7.76 -0.55 -10.49
N PHE A 150 -7.65 -1.74 -11.08
CA PHE A 150 -6.37 -2.30 -11.46
C PHE A 150 -5.71 -1.46 -12.54
N SER A 151 -6.43 -1.15 -13.62
CA SER A 151 -5.91 -0.35 -14.72
C SER A 151 -5.58 1.07 -14.26
N LEU A 152 -6.42 1.64 -13.41
CA LEU A 152 -6.25 2.99 -12.89
C LEU A 152 -4.98 3.14 -12.07
N PHE A 153 -4.75 2.26 -11.09
CA PHE A 153 -3.56 2.33 -10.25
C PHE A 153 -2.30 1.90 -11.00
N SER A 154 -2.40 0.88 -11.86
CA SER A 154 -1.25 0.44 -12.67
C SER A 154 -0.80 1.54 -13.63
N GLY A 155 -1.72 2.27 -14.26
CA GLY A 155 -1.35 3.37 -15.15
C GLY A 155 -0.87 4.60 -14.39
N LEU A 156 -1.47 4.97 -13.26
CA LEU A 156 -0.97 6.11 -12.48
C LEU A 156 0.43 5.86 -11.92
N PHE A 157 0.74 4.62 -11.55
CA PHE A 157 1.90 4.35 -10.71
C PHE A 157 2.89 3.36 -11.30
N ALA A 158 2.45 2.19 -11.76
CA ALA A 158 3.34 1.13 -12.23
C ALA A 158 3.97 1.46 -13.59
N ILE A 159 3.18 1.94 -14.55
CA ILE A 159 3.67 2.25 -15.91
C ILE A 159 4.69 3.40 -15.93
N PRO A 160 4.41 4.59 -15.36
CA PRO A 160 5.36 5.69 -15.36
C PRO A 160 6.66 5.27 -14.71
N TYR A 161 6.54 4.53 -13.60
CA TYR A 161 7.67 3.98 -12.92
C TYR A 161 8.51 3.05 -13.82
N LEU A 162 7.90 2.06 -14.50
CA LEU A 162 8.62 1.09 -15.35
C LEU A 162 9.31 1.79 -16.54
N LEU A 163 8.73 2.88 -17.02
CA LEU A 163 9.29 3.70 -18.11
C LEU A 163 10.49 4.55 -17.66
N PHE A 164 10.49 5.01 -16.41
CA PHE A 164 11.58 5.83 -15.84
C PHE A 164 12.50 5.03 -14.90
N TYR A 165 12.40 3.71 -14.91
CA TYR A 165 13.21 2.81 -14.08
C TYR A 165 14.70 3.02 -14.33
N LYS A 166 15.47 3.04 -13.24
CA LYS A 166 16.93 2.99 -13.26
C LYS A 166 17.39 1.90 -12.28
N PRO A 167 18.24 0.95 -12.71
CA PRO A 167 18.82 -0.02 -11.81
C PRO A 167 19.53 0.67 -10.63
N ALA A 168 19.20 0.27 -9.42
CA ALA A 168 19.84 0.76 -8.21
C ALA A 168 21.00 -0.15 -7.81
N THR A 169 22.13 0.43 -7.43
CA THR A 169 23.20 -0.31 -6.74
C THR A 169 22.88 -0.36 -5.26
N LEU A 170 22.79 -1.57 -4.70
CA LEU A 170 22.51 -1.77 -3.28
C LEU A 170 23.80 -1.77 -2.46
N SER A 171 23.74 -1.15 -1.29
CA SER A 171 24.79 -1.18 -0.28
C SER A 171 24.33 -2.06 0.88
N PHE A 172 25.20 -2.97 1.32
CA PHE A 172 24.95 -3.84 2.45
C PHE A 172 25.93 -3.50 3.58
N SER A 173 25.59 -2.47 4.34
CA SER A 173 26.25 -2.22 5.63
C SER A 173 25.51 -3.00 6.72
N ARG A 174 26.23 -3.65 7.63
CA ARG A 174 25.61 -4.35 8.78
C ARG A 174 25.46 -3.45 10.01
N SER A 175 25.41 -2.13 9.82
CA SER A 175 25.07 -1.21 10.90
C SER A 175 23.60 -1.41 11.27
N SER A 176 23.31 -1.93 12.47
CA SER A 176 21.93 -1.99 12.96
C SER A 176 21.48 -0.59 13.37
N PRO A 177 20.49 0.02 12.68
CA PRO A 177 19.99 1.32 13.10
C PRO A 177 19.21 1.15 14.41
N SER A 178 19.28 2.15 15.28
CA SER A 178 18.49 2.16 16.50
C SER A 178 17.00 2.28 16.16
N LEU A 179 16.19 1.32 16.61
CA LEU A 179 14.74 1.43 16.54
C LEU A 179 14.28 2.41 17.61
N HIS A 180 13.66 3.50 17.18
CA HIS A 180 13.05 4.45 18.08
C HIS A 180 11.58 4.06 18.32
N PRO A 181 11.14 3.90 19.57
CA PRO A 181 9.76 3.48 19.85
C PRO A 181 8.74 4.56 19.50
N SER A 182 9.11 5.84 19.59
CA SER A 182 8.19 6.97 19.36
C SER A 182 7.54 6.92 17.96
N PRO A 183 8.28 6.82 16.84
CA PRO A 183 7.66 6.68 15.51
C PRO A 183 6.74 5.47 15.36
N ILE A 184 7.08 4.34 16.00
CA ILE A 184 6.27 3.11 15.95
C ILE A 184 4.94 3.33 16.69
N ILE A 185 4.99 3.87 17.91
CA ILE A 185 3.80 4.17 18.72
C ILE A 185 2.89 5.17 17.99
N THR A 186 3.46 6.25 17.44
CA THR A 186 2.71 7.20 16.63
C THR A 186 2.07 6.53 15.42
N GLY A 187 2.81 5.66 14.73
CA GLY A 187 2.29 4.92 13.58
C GLY A 187 1.16 3.95 13.94
N ILE A 188 1.23 3.27 15.09
CA ILE A 188 0.15 2.42 15.59
C ILE A 188 -1.12 3.24 15.82
N ILE A 189 -1.01 4.35 16.56
CA ILE A 189 -2.16 5.22 16.85
C ILE A 189 -2.78 5.73 15.55
N LEU A 190 -1.96 6.22 14.62
CA LEU A 190 -2.43 6.71 13.34
C LEU A 190 -3.05 5.61 12.47
N GLY A 191 -2.49 4.40 12.48
CA GLY A 191 -3.05 3.23 11.81
C GLY A 191 -4.45 2.88 12.35
N MET A 192 -4.64 2.92 13.67
CA MET A 192 -5.94 2.70 14.30
C MET A 192 -6.99 3.68 13.78
N PHE A 193 -6.68 4.97 13.80
CA PHE A 193 -7.62 6.02 13.38
C PHE A 193 -7.83 6.08 11.86
N SER A 194 -6.81 5.78 11.07
CA SER A 194 -6.88 5.88 9.61
C SER A 194 -7.93 4.97 8.98
N LEU A 195 -8.27 3.84 9.61
CA LEU A 195 -9.32 2.94 9.12
C LEU A 195 -10.71 3.59 9.22
N LEU A 196 -10.90 4.60 10.08
CA LEU A 196 -12.15 5.33 10.17
C LEU A 196 -12.30 6.38 9.06
N LEU A 197 -11.19 6.78 8.43
CA LEU A 197 -11.11 7.90 7.49
C LEU A 197 -11.18 7.41 6.03
N PRO A 198 -12.35 7.46 5.36
CA PRO A 198 -12.46 7.02 3.98
C PRO A 198 -11.56 7.87 3.07
N GLY A 199 -10.93 7.21 2.09
CA GLY A 199 -10.20 7.85 1.00
C GLY A 199 -8.87 8.53 1.34
N VAL A 200 -8.61 8.79 2.62
CA VAL A 200 -7.32 9.30 3.15
C VAL A 200 -6.64 8.31 4.07
N SER A 201 -7.19 7.09 4.20
CA SER A 201 -6.60 6.00 4.97
C SER A 201 -5.21 5.51 4.49
N PRO A 202 -4.77 5.64 3.22
CA PRO A 202 -3.49 5.07 2.82
C PRO A 202 -2.33 5.54 3.71
N PRO A 203 -1.43 4.64 4.15
CA PRO A 203 -0.35 4.97 5.08
C PRO A 203 0.52 6.14 4.62
N SER A 204 0.72 6.26 3.32
CA SER A 204 1.43 7.39 2.70
C SER A 204 0.74 8.74 2.86
N VAL A 205 -0.60 8.82 2.90
CA VAL A 205 -1.31 10.07 3.18
C VAL A 205 -1.21 10.38 4.67
N ILE A 206 -1.52 9.40 5.51
CA ILE A 206 -1.53 9.58 6.97
C ILE A 206 -0.15 9.97 7.49
N SER A 207 0.90 9.43 6.88
CA SER A 207 2.26 9.79 7.22
C SER A 207 2.62 11.27 7.03
N THR A 208 1.96 11.99 6.12
CA THR A 208 2.26 13.41 5.89
C THR A 208 1.76 14.31 7.03
N LEU A 209 0.88 13.80 7.89
CA LEU A 209 0.38 14.50 9.06
C LEU A 209 1.39 14.55 10.22
N VAL A 210 2.46 13.75 10.14
CA VAL A 210 3.49 13.67 11.18
C VAL A 210 4.74 14.44 10.73
N PRO A 211 5.29 15.33 11.57
CA PRO A 211 6.56 15.97 11.28
C PRO A 211 7.68 14.93 11.12
N ILE A 212 8.38 14.99 9.99
CA ILE A 212 9.47 14.06 9.67
C ILE A 212 10.75 14.55 10.34
N TYR A 213 11.20 13.85 11.38
CA TYR A 213 12.48 14.13 12.02
C TYR A 213 13.66 13.49 11.26
N THR A 214 13.48 12.26 10.77
CA THR A 214 14.47 11.55 9.94
C THR A 214 13.78 10.64 8.92
N ASN A 215 14.49 10.27 7.86
CA ASN A 215 13.99 9.33 6.85
C ASN A 215 13.69 7.92 7.44
N TYR A 216 14.43 7.48 8.46
CA TYR A 216 14.16 6.21 9.13
C TYR A 216 12.96 6.31 10.07
N HIS A 217 12.72 7.46 10.70
CA HIS A 217 11.46 7.69 11.43
C HIS A 217 10.28 7.63 10.47
N PHE A 218 10.44 8.15 9.23
CA PHE A 218 9.44 7.98 8.18
C PHE A 218 9.12 6.52 7.93
N LEU A 219 10.15 5.73 7.66
CA LEU A 219 9.97 4.33 7.38
C LEU A 219 9.32 3.56 8.55
N SER A 220 9.67 3.90 9.79
CA SER A 220 9.08 3.30 11.00
C SER A 220 7.60 3.60 11.15
N TYR A 221 7.17 4.87 11.09
CA TYR A 221 5.72 5.14 11.21
C TYR A 221 4.96 4.56 10.02
N TYR A 222 5.56 4.56 8.83
CA TYR A 222 4.89 4.15 7.61
C TYR A 222 4.56 2.66 7.64
N SER A 223 5.57 1.84 7.96
CA SER A 223 5.41 0.40 8.16
C SER A 223 4.50 0.07 9.35
N ALA A 224 4.56 0.85 10.44
CA ALA A 224 3.68 0.69 11.59
C ALA A 224 2.20 1.01 11.27
N ILE A 225 1.93 2.08 10.52
CA ILE A 225 0.57 2.44 10.07
C ILE A 225 0.03 1.33 9.18
N ALA A 226 0.79 0.93 8.14
CA ALA A 226 0.38 -0.11 7.21
C ALA A 226 0.10 -1.44 7.93
N SER A 227 1.03 -1.90 8.78
CA SER A 227 0.86 -3.15 9.51
C SER A 227 -0.33 -3.11 10.48
N THR A 228 -0.55 -1.97 11.15
CA THR A 228 -1.71 -1.78 12.03
C THR A 228 -3.01 -1.86 11.24
N GLN A 229 -3.07 -1.22 10.07
CA GLN A 229 -4.23 -1.31 9.17
C GLN A 229 -4.48 -2.74 8.69
N TYR A 230 -3.42 -3.51 8.39
CA TYR A 230 -3.57 -4.89 7.95
C TYR A 230 -4.27 -5.76 9.00
N ILE A 231 -3.93 -5.57 10.28
CA ILE A 231 -4.52 -6.34 11.38
C ILE A 231 -5.92 -5.82 11.73
N LEU A 232 -6.06 -4.50 11.94
CA LEU A 232 -7.29 -3.91 12.46
C LEU A 232 -8.38 -3.68 11.42
N ALA A 233 -8.09 -3.80 10.13
CA ALA A 233 -9.13 -3.69 9.11
C ALA A 233 -10.18 -4.81 9.25
N ILE A 234 -9.78 -5.98 9.78
CA ILE A 234 -10.69 -7.07 10.13
C ILE A 234 -11.64 -6.63 11.26
N ASP A 235 -11.10 -6.09 12.36
CA ASP A 235 -11.91 -5.59 13.47
C ASP A 235 -12.87 -4.48 13.01
N ASN A 236 -12.37 -3.52 12.24
CA ASN A 236 -13.20 -2.45 11.68
C ASN A 236 -14.33 -3.02 10.81
N TYR A 237 -14.04 -3.96 9.91
CA TYR A 237 -15.06 -4.55 9.05
C TYR A 237 -16.11 -5.34 9.85
N LEU A 238 -15.68 -6.23 10.76
CA LEU A 238 -16.59 -7.05 11.56
C LEU A 238 -17.48 -6.21 12.49
N GLN A 239 -16.99 -5.07 12.98
CA GLN A 239 -17.74 -4.20 13.90
C GLN A 239 -18.60 -3.14 13.18
N THR A 240 -18.18 -2.63 12.02
CA THR A 240 -18.84 -1.49 11.34
C THR A 240 -19.47 -1.84 9.99
N ASN A 241 -19.16 -3.03 9.46
CA ASN A 241 -19.48 -3.45 8.09
C ASN A 241 -19.04 -2.42 7.02
N LYS A 242 -17.91 -1.74 7.26
CA LYS A 242 -17.30 -0.78 6.32
C LYS A 242 -16.01 -1.35 5.76
N LEU A 243 -15.99 -1.57 4.45
CA LEU A 243 -14.79 -1.94 3.72
C LEU A 243 -13.86 -0.73 3.60
N ARG A 244 -12.63 -0.92 4.09
CA ARG A 244 -11.53 0.05 4.02
C ARG A 244 -10.34 -0.53 3.29
N ASN A 245 -10.14 -1.83 3.49
CA ASN A 245 -9.31 -2.68 2.66
C ASN A 245 -10.19 -3.80 2.11
N ALA A 246 -10.28 -3.93 0.78
CA ALA A 246 -11.19 -4.88 0.14
C ALA A 246 -10.80 -6.34 0.41
N TYR A 247 -9.51 -6.64 0.67
CA TYR A 247 -9.10 -8.01 1.01
C TYR A 247 -9.85 -8.59 2.23
N VAL A 248 -10.35 -7.74 3.14
CA VAL A 248 -11.01 -8.18 4.37
C VAL A 248 -12.33 -8.90 4.09
N GLU A 249 -13.00 -8.59 2.99
CA GLU A 249 -14.21 -9.29 2.56
C GLU A 249 -13.97 -10.78 2.34
N TYR A 250 -12.73 -11.16 1.98
CA TYR A 250 -12.33 -12.54 1.73
C TYR A 250 -11.76 -13.24 2.97
N ILE A 251 -11.47 -12.49 4.04
CA ILE A 251 -10.98 -13.03 5.31
C ILE A 251 -11.74 -12.50 6.54
N PRO A 252 -13.09 -12.54 6.57
CA PRO A 252 -13.89 -11.92 7.62
C PRO A 252 -13.92 -12.77 8.90
N SER A 253 -12.75 -13.03 9.49
CA SER A 253 -12.61 -13.85 10.70
C SER A 253 -11.58 -13.27 11.65
N TYR A 254 -11.88 -13.25 12.95
CA TYR A 254 -10.90 -12.91 13.98
C TYR A 254 -9.70 -13.87 13.99
N SER A 255 -9.87 -15.14 13.59
CA SER A 255 -8.76 -16.10 13.49
C SER A 255 -7.73 -15.69 12.44
N ALA A 256 -8.16 -15.00 11.37
CA ALA A 256 -7.29 -14.56 10.29
C ALA A 256 -6.19 -13.60 10.76
N LYS A 257 -6.40 -12.85 11.86
CA LYS A 257 -5.40 -11.96 12.45
C LYS A 257 -4.12 -12.71 12.86
N TYR A 258 -4.26 -13.92 13.42
CA TYR A 258 -3.10 -14.73 13.82
C TYR A 258 -2.30 -15.20 12.60
N PHE A 259 -2.99 -15.58 11.52
CA PHE A 259 -2.36 -16.01 10.28
C PHE A 259 -1.71 -14.86 9.52
N LEU A 260 -2.30 -13.65 9.54
CA LEU A 260 -1.67 -12.43 9.05
C LEU A 260 -0.33 -12.17 9.76
N ILE A 261 -0.30 -12.25 11.09
CA ILE A 261 0.93 -12.06 11.88
C ILE A 261 1.95 -13.15 11.58
N LEU A 262 1.51 -14.41 11.46
CA LEU A 262 2.38 -15.51 11.05
C LEU A 262 3.00 -15.23 9.66
N GLY A 263 2.20 -14.75 8.71
CA GLY A 263 2.64 -14.33 7.39
C GLY A 263 3.67 -13.19 7.46
N ILE A 264 3.45 -12.19 8.33
CA ILE A 264 4.40 -11.09 8.57
C ILE A 264 5.74 -11.63 9.12
N VAL A 265 5.71 -12.55 10.10
CA VAL A 265 6.92 -13.14 10.69
C VAL A 265 7.69 -13.95 9.65
N VAL A 266 7.01 -14.83 8.93
CA VAL A 266 7.63 -15.65 7.87
C VAL A 266 8.15 -14.77 6.73
N GLY A 267 7.38 -13.76 6.32
CA GLY A 267 7.80 -12.77 5.34
C GLY A 267 9.05 -12.02 5.77
N GLY A 268 9.15 -11.62 7.04
CA GLY A 268 10.33 -10.99 7.60
C GLY A 268 11.57 -11.86 7.44
N PHE A 269 11.47 -13.13 7.85
CA PHE A 269 12.55 -14.11 7.66
C PHE A 269 12.93 -14.26 6.17
N LEU A 270 11.93 -14.41 5.30
CA LEU A 270 12.15 -14.58 3.86
C LEU A 270 12.80 -13.36 3.21
N VAL A 271 12.41 -12.14 3.58
CA VAL A 271 13.03 -10.92 3.03
C VAL A 271 14.51 -10.88 3.40
N PHE A 272 14.88 -11.15 4.65
CA PHE A 272 16.29 -11.17 5.05
C PHE A 272 17.07 -12.30 4.38
N PHE A 273 16.44 -13.45 4.15
CA PHE A 273 17.05 -14.58 3.46
C PHE A 273 17.23 -14.29 1.96
N LEU A 274 16.22 -13.74 1.28
CA LEU A 274 16.22 -13.53 -0.17
C LEU A 274 17.03 -12.30 -0.58
N LEU A 275 16.99 -11.21 0.18
CA LEU A 275 17.56 -9.93 -0.22
C LEU A 275 19.04 -9.99 -0.68
N PRO A 276 19.95 -10.74 -0.01
CA PRO A 276 21.35 -10.86 -0.47
C PRO A 276 21.52 -11.68 -1.76
N HIS A 277 20.52 -12.50 -2.11
CA HIS A 277 20.57 -13.43 -3.24
C HIS A 277 19.78 -12.96 -4.45
N LEU A 278 18.94 -11.92 -4.29
CA LEU A 278 18.13 -11.41 -5.38
C LEU A 278 18.99 -10.55 -6.32
N PRO A 279 19.13 -10.94 -7.60
CA PRO A 279 19.81 -10.11 -8.57
C PRO A 279 19.00 -8.82 -8.79
N THR A 280 19.69 -7.72 -9.07
CA THR A 280 19.04 -6.53 -9.62
C THR A 280 18.39 -6.90 -10.95
N ILE A 281 17.10 -6.63 -11.12
CA ILE A 281 16.40 -6.93 -12.37
C ILE A 281 17.02 -6.12 -13.52
N PRO A 282 17.35 -6.76 -14.65
CA PRO A 282 17.87 -6.07 -15.82
C PRO A 282 16.81 -5.13 -16.39
N GLU A 283 17.23 -4.00 -16.96
CA GLU A 283 16.33 -3.02 -17.59
C GLU A 283 15.42 -3.65 -18.65
N SER A 284 15.86 -4.74 -19.30
CA SER A 284 15.08 -5.50 -20.29
C SER A 284 13.79 -6.11 -19.74
N ALA A 285 13.71 -6.40 -18.44
CA ALA A 285 12.52 -6.99 -17.83
C ALA A 285 11.32 -6.03 -17.78
N ARG A 286 11.54 -4.73 -18.01
CA ARG A 286 10.44 -3.74 -18.07
C ARG A 286 9.40 -4.11 -19.12
N TRP A 287 9.81 -4.67 -20.26
CA TRP A 287 8.91 -4.97 -21.37
C TRP A 287 7.95 -6.12 -21.05
N PRO A 288 8.43 -7.30 -20.59
CA PRO A 288 7.54 -8.33 -20.08
C PRO A 288 6.56 -7.83 -19.01
N LEU A 289 7.01 -6.98 -18.09
CA LEU A 289 6.14 -6.43 -17.04
C LEU A 289 5.07 -5.48 -17.60
N LEU A 290 5.41 -4.64 -18.58
CA LEU A 290 4.43 -3.79 -19.26
C LEU A 290 3.40 -4.62 -20.04
N VAL A 291 3.84 -5.67 -20.75
CA VAL A 291 2.95 -6.61 -21.43
C VAL A 291 2.02 -7.28 -20.42
N LEU A 292 2.55 -7.71 -19.28
CA LEU A 292 1.74 -8.32 -18.23
C LEU A 292 0.69 -7.35 -17.67
N ILE A 293 1.04 -6.09 -17.40
CA ILE A 293 0.08 -5.08 -16.95
C ILE A 293 -1.02 -4.88 -18.01
N LEU A 294 -0.66 -4.76 -19.29
CA LEU A 294 -1.60 -4.61 -20.39
C LEU A 294 -2.54 -5.83 -20.49
N SER A 295 -1.98 -7.03 -20.48
CA SER A 295 -2.76 -8.27 -20.54
C SER A 295 -3.68 -8.42 -19.33
N THR A 296 -3.20 -8.13 -18.12
CA THR A 296 -4.00 -8.22 -16.88
C THR A 296 -5.12 -7.18 -16.88
N SER A 297 -4.84 -5.95 -17.34
CA SER A 297 -5.85 -4.90 -17.51
C SER A 297 -6.96 -5.33 -18.48
N PHE A 298 -6.59 -5.92 -19.61
CA PHE A 298 -7.56 -6.46 -20.56
C PHE A 298 -8.34 -7.66 -20.01
N LEU A 299 -7.68 -8.58 -19.29
CA LEU A 299 -8.32 -9.76 -18.74
C LEU A 299 -9.32 -9.43 -17.62
N LEU A 300 -8.98 -8.46 -16.76
CA LEU A 300 -9.83 -8.08 -15.63
C LEU A 300 -10.92 -7.07 -16.00
N GLU A 301 -10.62 -6.10 -16.86
CA GLU A 301 -11.47 -4.93 -17.11
C GLU A 301 -11.82 -4.74 -18.60
N GLY A 302 -11.42 -5.68 -19.47
CA GLY A 302 -11.70 -5.67 -20.89
C GLY A 302 -11.06 -4.51 -21.65
N ILE A 303 -11.68 -4.12 -22.77
CA ILE A 303 -11.23 -2.98 -23.58
C ILE A 303 -11.29 -1.66 -22.81
N MET A 304 -12.26 -1.51 -21.90
CA MET A 304 -12.40 -0.33 -21.06
C MET A 304 -11.28 -0.21 -20.03
N GLY A 305 -10.76 -1.35 -19.56
CA GLY A 305 -9.53 -1.43 -18.77
C GLY A 305 -8.35 -0.82 -19.51
N LEU A 306 -8.15 -1.19 -20.78
CA LEU A 306 -7.06 -0.64 -21.60
C LEU A 306 -7.18 0.87 -21.81
N PHE A 307 -8.39 1.39 -22.04
CA PHE A 307 -8.62 2.84 -22.10
C PHE A 307 -8.30 3.51 -20.76
N SER A 308 -8.73 2.91 -19.65
CA SER A 308 -8.44 3.41 -18.30
C SER A 308 -6.95 3.43 -18.00
N LEU A 309 -6.25 2.36 -18.37
CA LEU A 309 -4.80 2.22 -18.25
C LEU A 309 -4.08 3.29 -19.08
N LEU A 310 -4.54 3.57 -20.30
CA LEU A 310 -3.95 4.60 -21.16
C LEU A 310 -4.07 5.99 -20.53
N ILE A 311 -5.28 6.39 -20.11
CA ILE A 311 -5.53 7.73 -19.53
C ILE A 311 -4.73 7.90 -18.24
N SER A 312 -4.80 6.91 -17.33
CA SER A 312 -4.05 6.93 -16.09
C SER A 312 -2.53 6.93 -16.32
N SER A 313 -2.03 6.22 -17.32
CA SER A 313 -0.62 6.26 -17.74
C SER A 313 -0.20 7.64 -18.21
N VAL A 314 -1.02 8.33 -19.00
CA VAL A 314 -0.72 9.70 -19.43
C VAL A 314 -0.62 10.63 -18.22
N ILE A 315 -1.56 10.54 -17.27
CA ILE A 315 -1.53 11.35 -16.03
C ILE A 315 -0.25 11.04 -15.23
N GLY A 316 0.06 9.76 -15.00
CA GLY A 316 1.21 9.34 -14.21
C GLY A 316 2.55 9.68 -14.86
N ILE A 317 2.69 9.50 -16.18
CA ILE A 317 3.88 9.89 -16.94
C ILE A 317 4.07 11.41 -16.88
N THR A 318 2.99 12.17 -17.02
CA THR A 318 3.03 13.63 -16.92
C THR A 318 3.49 14.06 -15.52
N ALA A 319 2.94 13.44 -14.47
CA ALA A 319 3.33 13.69 -13.09
C ALA A 319 4.83 13.44 -12.87
N ALA A 320 5.36 12.30 -13.35
CA ALA A 320 6.77 11.98 -13.26
C ALA A 320 7.66 12.99 -14.01
N ARG A 321 7.26 13.42 -15.21
CA ARG A 321 8.04 14.38 -16.03
C ARG A 321 8.14 15.77 -15.41
N ILE A 322 7.06 16.25 -14.78
CA ILE A 322 7.06 17.57 -14.11
C ILE A 322 7.63 17.51 -12.69
N GLY A 323 8.12 16.35 -12.24
CA GLY A 323 8.65 16.17 -10.89
C GLY A 323 7.58 16.24 -9.80
N ALA A 324 6.31 15.98 -10.13
CA ALA A 324 5.25 15.91 -9.13
C ALA A 324 5.44 14.68 -8.25
N SER A 325 5.27 14.86 -6.93
CA SER A 325 5.31 13.75 -5.98
C SER A 325 4.22 12.71 -6.31
N PRO A 326 4.46 11.39 -6.09
CA PRO A 326 3.41 10.38 -6.29
C PRO A 326 2.14 10.64 -5.49
N SER A 327 2.27 11.29 -4.34
CA SER A 327 1.15 11.77 -3.51
C SER A 327 0.22 12.75 -4.23
N SER A 328 0.68 13.41 -5.29
CA SER A 328 -0.16 14.26 -6.14
C SER A 328 -1.20 13.44 -6.90
N MET A 329 -0.97 12.16 -7.17
CA MET A 329 -1.94 11.31 -7.86
C MET A 329 -3.01 10.74 -6.92
N LEU A 330 -2.88 10.91 -5.60
CA LEU A 330 -3.85 10.42 -4.62
C LEU A 330 -5.19 11.18 -4.66
N GLY A 331 -5.27 12.28 -5.42
CA GLY A 331 -6.54 12.90 -5.79
C GLY A 331 -7.53 11.91 -6.37
N ILE A 332 -7.02 10.85 -7.04
CA ILE A 332 -7.78 9.74 -7.60
C ILE A 332 -8.76 9.07 -6.62
N ILE A 333 -8.40 9.02 -5.33
CA ILE A 333 -9.26 8.45 -4.27
C ILE A 333 -9.88 9.58 -3.43
N ILE A 334 -9.11 10.63 -3.14
CA ILE A 334 -9.52 11.67 -2.18
C ILE A 334 -10.70 12.49 -2.72
N LEU A 335 -10.66 12.95 -3.97
CA LEU A 335 -11.75 13.78 -4.53
C LEU A 335 -13.06 13.01 -4.66
N PRO A 336 -13.10 11.79 -5.23
CA PRO A 336 -14.34 11.02 -5.29
C PRO A 336 -14.93 10.75 -3.90
N THR A 337 -14.07 10.50 -2.90
CA THR A 337 -14.50 10.30 -1.51
C THR A 337 -15.13 11.55 -0.93
N LEU A 338 -14.54 12.73 -1.14
CA LEU A 338 -15.10 14.00 -0.67
C LEU A 338 -16.47 14.28 -1.29
N ILE A 339 -16.62 14.01 -2.60
CA ILE A 339 -17.89 14.18 -3.29
C ILE A 339 -18.95 13.25 -2.69
N LEU A 340 -18.59 11.99 -2.41
CA LEU A 340 -19.50 11.02 -1.80
C LEU A 340 -19.91 11.42 -0.37
N LEU A 341 -18.96 11.91 0.45
CA LEU A 341 -19.26 12.39 1.80
C LEU A 341 -20.11 13.66 1.80
N ALA A 342 -19.86 14.59 0.87
CA ALA A 342 -20.66 15.81 0.72
C ALA A 342 -22.13 15.49 0.43
N ARG A 343 -22.39 14.46 -0.40
CA ARG A 343 -23.75 13.98 -0.70
C ARG A 343 -24.46 13.33 0.50
N GLN A 344 -23.73 12.95 1.56
CA GLN A 344 -24.34 12.40 2.77
C GLN A 344 -24.72 13.47 3.79
N LEU A 345 -24.31 14.74 3.56
CA LEU A 345 -24.63 15.87 4.43
C LEU A 345 -25.92 16.61 4.04
N GLY A 346 -26.32 16.53 2.77
CA GLY A 346 -27.58 17.06 2.24
C GLY A 346 -28.56 15.93 1.99
#